data_AF-A0A257ZLX8-F1
#
_entry.id   AF-A0A257ZLX8-F1
#
_cell.length_a   1.000
_cell.length_b   1.000
_cell.length_c   1.000
_cell.angle_alpha   90.00
_cell.angle_beta   90.00
_cell.angle_gamma   90.00
#
_symmetry.space_group_name_H-M   'P 1'
#
loop_
_entity.id
_entity.type
_entity.pdbx_description
1 polymer ?
#
loop_
_entity_poly.entity_id
_entity_poly.type
_entity_poly.pdbx_seq_one_letter_code
_entity_poly.pdbx_strand_id
1 'polypeptide(L)'
;MASMNISLPDPMRDWVQRRIDDGHYASASDYVRDLIRHDQEQVRQLSVEDIRRSIAESRESAATSSADAVFDRLEARLKAMVE
;
A
#
# COMPACT_ATOMS: atom_id res chain seq x y z
N MET A 1 21.88 7.72 -10.90
CA MET A 1 21.60 6.97 -9.66
C MET A 1 21.51 7.98 -8.54
N ALA A 2 20.38 8.09 -7.86
CA ALA A 2 20.32 8.86 -6.61
C ALA A 2 21.07 8.07 -5.53
N SER A 3 21.94 8.73 -4.76
CA SER A 3 22.61 8.11 -3.62
C SER A 3 21.81 8.36 -2.35
N MET A 4 21.73 7.34 -1.49
CA MET A 4 21.12 7.41 -0.18
C MET A 4 22.10 6.80 0.81
N ASN A 5 22.48 7.56 1.84
CA ASN A 5 23.34 7.08 2.91
C ASN A 5 22.48 6.64 4.08
N ILE A 6 22.70 5.42 4.56
CA ILE A 6 21.95 4.81 5.65
C ILE A 6 22.95 4.33 6.69
N SER A 7 22.82 4.80 7.92
CA SER A 7 23.60 4.30 9.06
C SER A 7 22.83 3.17 9.74
N LEU A 8 23.49 2.04 9.93
CA LEU A 8 22.93 0.85 10.58
C LEU A 8 23.73 0.52 11.84
N PRO A 9 23.08 0.06 12.92
CA PRO A 9 23.76 -0.59 14.04
C PRO A 9 24.56 -1.82 13.59
N ASP A 10 25.62 -2.15 14.30
CA ASP A 10 26.52 -3.26 13.92
C ASP A 10 25.80 -4.61 13.74
N PRO A 11 24.84 -5.02 14.60
CA PRO A 11 24.11 -6.27 14.37
C PRO A 11 23.33 -6.31 13.04
N MET A 12 22.81 -5.17 12.59
CA MET A 12 22.10 -5.07 11.31
C MET A 12 23.08 -5.07 10.14
N ARG A 13 24.23 -4.42 10.29
CA ARG A 13 25.31 -4.46 9.29
C ARG A 13 25.79 -5.89 9.06
N ASP A 14 26.05 -6.63 10.13
CA ASP A 14 26.51 -8.03 10.08
C ASP A 14 25.46 -8.95 9.45
N TRP A 15 24.17 -8.68 9.69
CA TRP A 15 23.10 -9.38 9.00
C TRP A 15 23.14 -9.15 7.49
N VAL A 16 23.22 -7.89 7.06
CA VAL A 16 23.29 -7.54 5.62
C VAL A 16 24.55 -8.14 4.98
N GLN A 17 25.69 -8.10 5.68
CA GLN A 17 26.94 -8.67 5.17
C GLN A 17 26.83 -10.18 4.94
N ARG A 18 26.25 -10.94 5.87
CA ARG A 18 26.00 -12.37 5.68
C ARG A 18 25.14 -12.67 4.45
N ARG A 19 24.11 -11.86 4.19
CA ARG A 19 23.26 -12.02 2.99
C ARG A 19 24.03 -11.79 1.69
N ILE A 20 25.09 -10.99 1.71
CA ILE A 20 25.99 -10.79 0.57
C ILE A 20 26.97 -11.96 0.45
N ASP A 21 27.55 -12.39 1.57
CA ASP A 21 28.53 -13.48 1.63
C ASP A 21 27.92 -14.84 1.20
N ASP A 22 26.65 -15.06 1.52
CA ASP A 22 25.87 -16.21 1.07
C ASP A 22 25.59 -16.20 -0.46
N GLY A 23 25.99 -15.13 -1.16
CA GLY A 23 25.82 -14.97 -2.60
C GLY A 23 24.42 -14.56 -3.04
N HIS A 24 23.50 -14.29 -2.10
CA HIS A 24 22.13 -13.89 -2.42
C HIS A 24 22.04 -12.47 -2.99
N TYR A 25 22.99 -11.59 -2.66
CA TYR A 25 23.00 -10.19 -3.09
C TYR A 25 24.42 -9.73 -3.42
N ALA A 26 24.57 -8.88 -4.45
CA ALA A 26 25.89 -8.40 -4.87
C ALA A 26 26.44 -7.24 -4.01
N SER A 27 25.57 -6.55 -3.26
CA SER A 27 25.96 -5.44 -2.37
C SER A 27 24.86 -5.11 -1.38
N ALA A 28 25.18 -4.30 -0.36
CA ALA A 28 24.20 -3.80 0.60
C ALA A 28 23.10 -2.96 -0.08
N SER A 29 23.47 -2.16 -1.09
CA SER A 29 22.48 -1.39 -1.85
C SER A 29 21.53 -2.27 -2.66
N ASP A 30 21.99 -3.46 -3.07
CA ASP A 30 21.14 -4.43 -3.78
C ASP A 30 20.13 -5.07 -2.84
N TYR A 31 20.59 -5.51 -1.67
CA TYR A 31 19.71 -5.98 -0.60
C TYR A 31 18.65 -4.95 -0.21
N VAL A 32 19.04 -3.68 -0.02
CA VAL A 32 18.09 -2.61 0.34
C VAL A 32 17.09 -2.33 -0.78
N ARG A 33 17.50 -2.35 -2.05
CA ARG A 33 16.56 -2.18 -3.17
C ARG A 33 15.53 -3.31 -3.23
N ASP A 34 15.95 -4.53 -2.96
CA ASP A 34 15.05 -5.67 -2.92
C ASP A 34 14.04 -5.56 -1.76
N LEU A 35 14.50 -5.17 -0.57
CA LEU A 35 13.63 -4.89 0.57
C LEU A 35 12.59 -3.80 0.27
N ILE A 36 13.00 -2.70 -0.38
CA ILE A 36 12.07 -1.63 -0.78
C ILE A 36 11.02 -2.17 -1.77
N ARG A 37 11.42 -3.03 -2.72
CA ARG A 37 10.46 -3.63 -3.65
C ARG A 37 9.47 -4.54 -2.93
N HIS A 38 9.94 -5.31 -1.95
CA HIS A 38 9.09 -6.18 -1.16
C HIS A 38 8.10 -5.38 -0.29
N ASP A 39 8.57 -4.29 0.33
CA ASP A 39 7.72 -3.35 1.08
C ASP A 39 6.62 -2.74 0.19
N GLN A 40 6.99 -2.26 -1.00
CA GLN A 40 6.03 -1.72 -1.97
C GLN A 40 4.97 -2.75 -2.39
N GLU A 41 5.37 -4.01 -2.56
CA GLU A 41 4.44 -5.08 -2.90
C GLU A 41 3.49 -5.38 -1.74
N GLN A 42 3.99 -5.46 -0.50
CA GLN A 42 3.13 -5.67 0.68
C GLN A 42 2.10 -4.54 0.84
N VAL A 43 2.53 -3.28 0.71
CA VAL A 43 1.63 -2.11 0.76
C VAL A 43 0.56 -2.20 -0.33
N ARG A 44 0.94 -2.62 -1.54
CA ARG A 44 -0.01 -2.81 -2.65
C ARG A 44 -1.01 -3.94 -2.36
N GLN A 45 -0.56 -5.06 -1.82
CA GLN A 45 -1.44 -6.18 -1.48
C GLN A 45 -2.46 -5.81 -0.41
N LEU A 46 -2.05 -5.08 0.64
CA LEU A 46 -2.97 -4.56 1.65
C LEU A 46 -4.06 -3.68 1.02
N SER A 47 -3.67 -2.79 0.09
CA SER A 47 -4.63 -1.96 -0.65
C SER A 47 -5.61 -2.81 -1.49
N VAL A 48 -5.15 -3.89 -2.11
CA VAL A 48 -6.00 -4.79 -2.90
C VAL A 48 -6.96 -5.58 -2.01
N GLU A 49 -6.51 -6.05 -0.84
CA GLU A 49 -7.36 -6.77 0.12
C GLU A 49 -8.46 -5.87 0.67
N ASP A 50 -8.14 -4.60 0.99
CA ASP A 50 -9.14 -3.62 1.43
C ASP A 50 -10.20 -3.36 0.36
N ILE A 51 -9.79 -3.22 -0.91
CA ILE A 51 -10.72 -3.09 -2.04
C ILE A 51 -11.60 -4.33 -2.18
N ARG A 52 -11.01 -5.53 -2.08
CA ARG A 52 -11.77 -6.79 -2.17
C ARG A 52 -12.80 -6.91 -1.06
N ARG A 53 -12.44 -6.53 0.17
CA ARG A 53 -13.36 -6.50 1.31
C ARG A 53 -14.53 -5.55 1.04
N SER A 54 -14.24 -4.32 0.61
CA SER A 54 -15.28 -3.33 0.27
C SER A 54 -16.23 -3.81 -0.83
N ILE A 55 -15.71 -4.49 -1.87
CA ILE A 55 -16.53 -5.08 -2.93
C ILE A 55 -17.41 -6.22 -2.38
N ALA A 56 -16.87 -7.07 -1.50
CA ALA A 56 -17.63 -8.17 -0.89
C ALA A 56 -18.78 -7.64 -0.03
N GLU A 57 -18.52 -6.67 0.85
CA GLU A 57 -19.53 -5.99 1.67
C GLU A 57 -20.61 -5.34 0.80
N SER A 58 -20.20 -4.66 -0.28
CA SER A 58 -21.13 -4.01 -1.21
C SER A 58 -22.04 -5.04 -1.91
N ARG A 59 -21.48 -6.19 -2.33
CA ARG A 59 -22.24 -7.28 -2.96
C ARG A 59 -23.24 -7.91 -2.00
N GLU A 60 -22.87 -8.10 -0.75
CA GLU A 60 -23.76 -8.63 0.28
C GLU A 60 -24.91 -7.66 0.59
N SER A 61 -24.63 -6.36 0.61
CA SER A 61 -25.65 -5.33 0.85
C SER A 61 -26.72 -5.26 -0.25
N ALA A 62 -26.40 -5.71 -1.47
CA ALA A 62 -27.23 -5.63 -2.69
C ALA A 62 -27.88 -4.25 -2.95
N ALA A 63 -27.36 -3.19 -2.34
CA ALA A 63 -27.93 -1.85 -2.39
C ALA A 63 -27.56 -1.17 -3.72
N THR A 64 -28.35 -1.44 -4.75
CA THR A 64 -28.24 -0.76 -6.05
C THR A 64 -29.21 0.42 -6.07
N SER A 65 -28.74 1.60 -6.47
CA SER A 65 -29.58 2.78 -6.70
C SER A 65 -29.33 3.31 -8.11
N SER A 66 -30.34 3.92 -8.72
CA SER A 66 -30.15 4.63 -9.99
C SER A 66 -29.23 5.84 -9.78
N ALA A 67 -28.51 6.23 -10.83
CA ALA A 67 -27.63 7.39 -10.77
C ALA A 67 -28.40 8.65 -10.37
N ASP A 68 -29.57 8.88 -10.96
CA ASP A 68 -30.44 10.03 -10.68
C ASP A 68 -30.85 10.08 -9.20
N ALA A 69 -31.28 8.96 -8.62
CA ALA A 69 -31.68 8.90 -7.20
C ALA A 69 -30.51 9.16 -6.23
N VAL A 70 -29.27 8.92 -6.65
CA VAL A 70 -28.06 9.25 -5.88
C VAL A 70 -27.77 10.75 -5.97
N PHE A 71 -27.84 11.33 -7.18
CA PHE A 71 -27.61 12.76 -7.38
C PHE A 71 -28.65 13.61 -6.65
N ASP A 72 -29.94 13.26 -6.75
CA ASP A 72 -31.02 13.95 -6.05
C ASP A 72 -30.80 13.96 -4.53
N ARG A 73 -30.37 12.81 -3.97
CA ARG A 73 -30.07 12.68 -2.53
C ARG A 73 -28.87 13.52 -2.11
N LEU A 74 -27.82 13.56 -2.94
CA LEU A 74 -26.62 14.36 -2.67
C LEU A 74 -26.90 15.85 -2.74
N GLU A 75 -27.68 16.31 -3.73
CA GLU A 75 -28.09 17.71 -3.85
C GLU A 75 -28.95 18.16 -2.66
N ALA A 76 -29.91 17.33 -2.24
CA ALA A 76 -30.74 17.62 -1.07
C ALA A 76 -29.88 17.74 0.21
N ARG A 77 -28.90 16.85 0.39
CA ARG A 77 -27.98 16.89 1.53
C ARG A 77 -27.08 18.13 1.51
N LEU A 78 -26.57 18.52 0.33
CA LEU A 78 -25.74 19.71 0.18
C LEU A 78 -26.53 20.99 0.47
N LYS A 79 -27.78 21.11 0.00
CA LYS A 79 -28.65 22.24 0.31
C LYS A 79 -28.93 22.36 1.81
N ALA A 80 -29.23 21.24 2.47
CA ALA A 80 -29.46 21.20 3.92
C ALA A 80 -28.22 21.50 4.79
N MET A 81 -27.02 21.54 4.20
CA MET A 81 -25.80 21.95 4.89
C MET A 81 -25.48 23.44 4.71
N VAL A 82 -26.15 24.12 3.78
CA VAL A 82 -25.93 25.52 3.42
C VAL A 82 -27.02 26.44 4.01
N GLU A 83 -28.22 25.90 4.28
CA GLU A 83 -29.21 26.51 5.18
C GLU A 83 -28.86 26.31 6.65
#